data_AF-A0A448BK74-F1
#
_entry.id   AF-A0A448BK74-F1
#
_cell.length_a   1.000
_cell.length_b   1.000
_cell.length_c   1.000
_cell.angle_alpha   90.00
_cell.angle_beta   90.00
_cell.angle_gamma   90.00
#
_symmetry.space_group_name_H-M   'P 1'
#
loop_
_entity.id
_entity.type
_entity.pdbx_description
1 polymer ?
#
loop_
_entity_poly.entity_id
_entity_poly.type
_entity_poly.pdbx_seq_one_letter_code
_entity_poly.pdbx_strand_id
1 'polypeptide(L)'
;MARTKIPFSKVAMLSLALSVSTSCAQLAAATPNLDSQKPSKQHQQELAKKAKIREHIKRAMAALGQLRDTLETSCKIMLEHKVPDSLLNEQPFTEIVQTLRQLEEAVPADSSLSRLPVIGEEYDAFRRNLAKVRAMAVQNEVLFKQQITVPEVFQSDVSGEGLKSLADLGTERLHRLVS
;
A
#
# COMPACT_ATOMS: atom_id res chain seq x y z
N MET A 1 9.70 -32.23 -3.19
CA MET A 1 10.32 -30.95 -2.81
C MET A 1 9.55 -29.82 -3.46
N ALA A 2 8.57 -29.25 -2.75
CA ALA A 2 7.78 -28.14 -3.25
C ALA A 2 8.62 -26.86 -3.16
N ARG A 3 8.91 -26.22 -4.30
CA ARG A 3 9.44 -24.85 -4.33
C ARG A 3 8.37 -23.95 -3.70
N THR A 4 8.50 -23.68 -2.40
CA THR A 4 7.76 -22.62 -1.73
C THR A 4 8.08 -21.33 -2.46
N LYS A 5 7.10 -20.78 -3.19
CA LYS A 5 7.18 -19.45 -3.79
C LYS A 5 7.59 -18.50 -2.67
N ILE A 6 8.82 -18.00 -2.71
CA ILE A 6 9.33 -17.08 -1.69
C ILE A 6 8.55 -15.78 -1.88
N PRO A 7 7.61 -15.43 -0.99
CA PRO A 7 6.75 -14.25 -1.17
C PRO A 7 7.52 -12.95 -0.93
N PHE A 8 8.76 -13.07 -0.44
CA PHE A 8 9.70 -11.98 -0.19
C PHE A 8 10.50 -11.55 -1.43
N SER A 9 10.09 -11.95 -2.64
CA SER A 9 10.81 -11.56 -3.86
C SER A 9 10.75 -10.04 -4.07
N LYS A 10 11.84 -9.37 -3.71
CA LYS A 10 12.06 -7.93 -3.88
C LYS A 10 11.82 -7.50 -5.33
N VAL A 11 12.36 -8.26 -6.29
CA VAL A 11 12.21 -7.99 -7.73
C VAL A 11 10.74 -8.04 -8.17
N ALA A 12 9.96 -9.02 -7.70
CA ALA A 12 8.55 -9.12 -8.04
C ALA A 12 7.74 -7.95 -7.48
N MET A 13 7.99 -7.57 -6.22
CA MET A 13 7.29 -6.45 -5.58
C MET A 13 7.67 -5.09 -6.19
N LEU A 14 8.95 -4.87 -6.53
CA LEU A 14 9.40 -3.66 -7.22
C LEU A 14 8.87 -3.59 -8.66
N SER A 15 8.77 -4.72 -9.37
CA SER A 15 8.16 -4.78 -10.70
C SER A 15 6.68 -4.36 -10.67
N LEU A 16 5.93 -4.81 -9.66
CA LEU A 16 4.55 -4.38 -9.44
C LEU A 16 4.47 -2.88 -9.13
N ALA A 17 5.34 -2.36 -8.26
CA ALA A 17 5.39 -0.93 -7.96
C ALA A 17 5.72 -0.09 -9.22
N LEU A 18 6.66 -0.53 -10.05
CA LEU A 18 6.98 0.12 -11.34
C LEU A 18 5.81 0.08 -12.33
N SER A 19 5.03 -1.00 -12.36
CA SER A 19 3.81 -1.08 -13.17
C SER A 19 2.75 -0.05 -12.74
N VAL A 20 2.65 0.21 -11.43
CA VAL A 20 1.81 1.29 -10.90
C VAL A 20 2.39 2.66 -11.30
N SER A 21 3.70 2.87 -11.15
CA SER A 21 4.38 4.13 -11.52
C SER A 21 4.24 4.50 -12.99
N THR A 22 4.39 3.52 -13.89
CA THR A 22 4.20 3.74 -15.32
C THR A 22 2.76 4.12 -15.66
N SER A 23 1.78 3.53 -14.97
CA SER A 23 0.37 3.89 -15.11
C SER A 23 0.09 5.31 -14.58
N CYS A 24 0.72 5.71 -13.46
CA CYS A 24 0.63 7.07 -12.92
C CYS A 24 1.27 8.12 -13.84
N ALA A 25 2.43 7.82 -14.43
CA ALA A 25 3.08 8.70 -15.38
C ALA A 25 2.24 8.90 -16.65
N GLN A 26 1.58 7.84 -17.14
CA GLN A 26 0.65 7.91 -18.26
C GLN A 26 -0.60 8.74 -17.92
N LEU A 27 -1.08 8.67 -16.68
CA LEU A 27 -2.18 9.52 -16.19
C LEU A 27 -1.78 11.00 -16.14
N ALA A 28 -0.59 11.31 -15.63
CA ALA A 28 -0.05 12.68 -15.57
C ALA A 28 0.27 13.28 -16.95
N ALA A 29 0.60 12.45 -17.95
CA ALA A 29 0.77 12.91 -19.32
C ALA A 29 -0.58 13.19 -20.04
N ALA A 30 -1.67 12.58 -19.58
CA ALA A 30 -2.99 12.71 -20.19
C ALA A 30 -3.81 13.91 -19.68
N THR A 31 -3.48 14.45 -18.50
CA THR A 31 -4.16 15.58 -17.83
C THR A 31 -4.10 16.92 -18.57
N PRO A 32 -2.95 17.44 -19.07
CA PRO A 32 -2.89 18.78 -19.67
C PRO A 32 -3.71 18.90 -20.96
N ASN A 33 -4.09 17.78 -21.58
CA ASN A 33 -4.89 17.72 -22.80
C ASN A 33 -6.41 17.85 -22.58
N LEU A 34 -6.89 17.84 -21.34
CA LEU A 34 -8.31 17.99 -21.00
C LEU A 34 -8.73 19.44 -20.78
N ASP A 35 -7.84 20.29 -20.25
CA ASP A 35 -8.17 21.69 -19.92
C ASP A 35 -8.13 22.66 -21.12
N SER A 36 -7.67 22.22 -22.30
CA SER A 36 -7.35 23.13 -23.42
C SER A 36 -8.27 23.04 -24.65
N GLN A 37 -9.34 22.22 -24.67
CA GLN A 37 -10.06 21.92 -25.93
C GLN A 37 -11.48 22.54 -26.03
N LYS A 38 -11.64 23.48 -26.98
CA LYS A 38 -12.90 24.13 -27.39
C LYS A 38 -13.94 23.12 -27.95
N PRO A 39 -15.25 23.39 -27.83
CA PRO A 39 -16.26 22.33 -27.71
C PRO A 39 -16.97 21.89 -29.01
N SER A 40 -16.36 21.91 -30.20
CA SER A 40 -17.17 21.72 -31.44
C SER A 40 -16.92 20.47 -32.30
N LYS A 41 -15.84 19.68 -32.15
CA LYS A 41 -15.65 18.45 -32.96
C LYS A 41 -14.97 17.26 -32.26
N GLN A 42 -14.74 17.32 -30.94
CA GLN A 42 -13.85 16.37 -30.24
C GLN A 42 -14.52 15.42 -29.23
N HIS A 43 -15.85 15.36 -29.17
CA HIS A 43 -16.54 14.59 -28.13
C HIS A 43 -16.19 13.08 -28.14
N GLN A 44 -16.02 12.48 -29.32
CA GLN A 44 -15.55 11.08 -29.44
C GLN A 44 -14.07 10.89 -29.03
N GLN A 45 -13.18 11.85 -29.35
CA GLN A 45 -11.79 11.79 -28.92
C GLN A 45 -11.65 12.01 -27.40
N GLU A 46 -12.49 12.86 -26.82
CA GLU A 46 -12.54 13.12 -25.38
C GLU A 46 -13.05 11.89 -24.61
N LEU A 47 -14.12 11.23 -25.11
CA LEU A 47 -14.61 9.96 -24.57
C LEU A 47 -13.54 8.85 -24.66
N ALA A 48 -12.83 8.75 -25.78
CA ALA A 48 -11.75 7.77 -25.95
C ALA A 48 -10.57 8.04 -25.01
N LYS A 49 -10.19 9.31 -24.79
CA LYS A 49 -9.17 9.69 -23.81
C LYS A 49 -9.59 9.38 -22.37
N LYS A 50 -10.84 9.69 -22.01
CA LYS A 50 -11.44 9.35 -20.70
C LYS A 50 -11.47 7.84 -20.47
N ALA A 51 -11.83 7.06 -21.50
CA ALA A 51 -11.80 5.60 -21.43
C ALA A 51 -10.39 5.04 -21.19
N LYS A 52 -9.38 5.58 -21.88
CA LYS A 52 -7.97 5.20 -21.65
C LYS A 52 -7.51 5.52 -20.23
N ILE A 53 -7.83 6.71 -19.71
CA ILE A 53 -7.52 7.12 -18.33
C ILE A 53 -8.12 6.11 -17.34
N ARG A 54 -9.39 5.76 -17.49
CA ARG A 54 -10.03 4.74 -16.63
C ARG A 54 -9.37 3.37 -16.76
N GLU A 55 -8.97 2.98 -17.96
CA GLU A 55 -8.27 1.72 -18.18
C GLU A 55 -6.91 1.69 -17.44
N HIS A 56 -6.16 2.79 -17.49
CA HIS A 56 -4.91 2.93 -16.72
C HIS A 56 -5.15 2.87 -15.21
N ILE A 57 -6.19 3.54 -14.69
CA ILE A 57 -6.56 3.46 -13.27
C ILE A 57 -6.92 2.02 -12.89
N LYS A 58 -7.72 1.32 -13.72
CA LYS A 58 -8.10 -0.08 -13.46
C LYS A 58 -6.89 -1.02 -13.47
N ARG A 59 -5.97 -0.87 -14.42
CA ARG A 59 -4.72 -1.66 -14.45
C ARG A 59 -3.86 -1.38 -13.22
N ALA A 60 -3.72 -0.11 -12.83
CA ALA A 60 -2.97 0.28 -11.64
C ALA A 60 -3.60 -0.28 -10.36
N MET A 61 -4.94 -0.26 -10.26
CA MET A 61 -5.68 -0.88 -9.15
C MET A 61 -5.49 -2.40 -9.11
N ALA A 62 -5.48 -3.09 -10.26
CA ALA A 62 -5.25 -4.53 -10.32
C ALA A 62 -3.82 -4.88 -9.86
N ALA A 63 -2.81 -4.13 -10.32
CA ALA A 63 -1.42 -4.30 -9.89
C ALA A 63 -1.25 -4.02 -8.38
N LEU A 64 -1.91 -2.98 -7.86
CA LEU A 64 -1.95 -2.71 -6.41
C LEU A 64 -2.63 -3.85 -5.64
N GLY A 65 -3.68 -4.47 -6.19
CA GLY A 65 -4.32 -5.65 -5.62
C GLY A 65 -3.34 -6.82 -5.49
N GLN A 66 -2.61 -7.13 -6.56
CA GLN A 66 -1.59 -8.19 -6.54
C GLN A 66 -0.46 -7.89 -5.54
N LEU A 67 -0.03 -6.63 -5.45
CA LEU A 67 0.97 -6.21 -4.47
C LEU A 67 0.43 -6.38 -3.04
N ARG A 68 -0.83 -6.00 -2.80
CA ARG A 68 -1.50 -6.18 -1.52
C ARG A 68 -1.54 -7.65 -1.10
N ASP A 69 -1.97 -8.53 -1.99
CA ASP A 69 -2.08 -9.97 -1.69
C ASP A 69 -0.71 -10.58 -1.36
N THR A 70 0.33 -10.12 -2.07
CA THR A 70 1.72 -10.52 -1.81
C THR A 70 2.20 -10.03 -0.45
N LEU A 71 1.90 -8.77 -0.09
CA LEU A 71 2.24 -8.20 1.21
C LEU A 71 1.46 -8.88 2.35
N GLU A 72 0.19 -9.21 2.16
CA GLU A 72 -0.63 -9.92 3.15
C GLU A 72 -0.09 -11.33 3.39
N THR A 73 0.24 -12.05 2.32
CA THR A 73 0.85 -13.39 2.40
C THR A 73 2.20 -13.32 3.13
N SER A 74 3.01 -12.31 2.81
CA SER A 74 4.29 -12.07 3.49
C SER A 74 4.10 -11.77 4.97
N CYS A 75 3.10 -10.96 5.34
CA CYS A 75 2.76 -10.65 6.73
C CYS A 75 2.41 -11.92 7.52
N LYS A 76 1.51 -12.76 6.99
CA LYS A 76 1.13 -14.03 7.63
C LYS A 76 2.33 -14.93 7.87
N ILE A 77 3.20 -15.07 6.87
CA ILE A 77 4.40 -15.91 7.00
C ILE A 77 5.37 -15.34 8.03
N MET A 78 5.54 -14.02 8.12
CA MET A 78 6.39 -13.41 9.16
C MET A 78 5.81 -13.56 10.58
N LEU A 79 4.49 -13.67 10.72
CA LEU A 79 3.88 -13.91 12.03
C LEU A 79 3.99 -15.38 12.48
N GLU A 80 3.95 -16.31 11.53
CA GLU A 80 3.93 -17.76 11.80
C GLU A 80 5.32 -18.41 11.77
N HIS A 81 6.26 -17.84 11.01
CA HIS A 81 7.56 -18.45 10.71
C HIS A 81 8.71 -17.45 10.85
N LYS A 82 9.86 -17.95 11.32
CA LYS A 82 11.11 -17.17 11.34
C LYS A 82 11.61 -16.99 9.90
N VAL A 83 11.86 -15.75 9.51
CA VAL A 83 12.42 -15.43 8.19
C VAL A 83 13.89 -15.89 8.12
N PRO A 84 14.34 -16.52 7.02
CA PRO A 84 15.74 -16.88 6.83
C PRO A 84 16.69 -15.66 6.89
N ASP A 85 17.81 -15.79 7.61
CA ASP A 85 18.78 -14.70 7.80
C ASP A 85 19.35 -14.15 6.48
N SER A 86 19.41 -14.97 5.43
CA SER A 86 19.83 -14.55 4.08
C SER A 86 18.93 -13.47 3.47
N LEU A 87 17.64 -13.45 3.82
CA LEU A 87 16.68 -12.45 3.33
C LEU A 87 16.69 -11.17 4.20
N LEU A 88 17.11 -11.26 5.46
CA LEU A 88 17.15 -10.14 6.41
C LEU A 88 18.05 -8.99 5.92
N ASN A 89 19.12 -9.31 5.22
CA ASN A 89 20.06 -8.32 4.68
C ASN A 89 19.53 -7.57 3.44
N GLU A 90 18.57 -8.13 2.70
CA GLU A 90 18.10 -7.52 1.44
C GLU A 90 17.09 -6.38 1.65
N GLN A 91 16.58 -6.22 2.88
CA GLN A 91 15.58 -5.23 3.29
C GLN A 91 14.48 -5.00 2.24
N PRO A 92 13.76 -6.05 1.83
CA PRO A 92 12.87 -5.99 0.66
C PRO A 92 11.73 -4.99 0.83
N PHE A 93 11.26 -4.76 2.06
CA PHE A 93 10.12 -3.87 2.33
C PHE A 93 10.50 -2.39 2.36
N THR A 94 11.73 -2.03 2.77
CA THR A 94 12.18 -0.64 2.86
C THR A 94 12.10 0.06 1.50
N GLU A 95 12.62 -0.59 0.45
CA GLU A 95 12.60 -0.02 -0.91
C GLU A 95 11.17 0.07 -1.48
N ILE A 96 10.31 -0.89 -1.16
CA ILE A 96 8.90 -0.87 -1.59
C ILE A 96 8.17 0.30 -0.93
N VAL A 97 8.38 0.52 0.37
CA VAL A 97 7.80 1.65 1.11
C VAL A 97 8.23 2.98 0.48
N GLN A 98 9.52 3.14 0.17
CA GLN A 98 10.03 4.34 -0.49
C GLN A 98 9.41 4.54 -1.88
N THR A 99 9.33 3.48 -2.68
CA THR A 99 8.75 3.53 -4.03
C THR A 99 7.26 3.90 -3.97
N LEU A 100 6.50 3.31 -3.05
CA LEU A 100 5.08 3.63 -2.85
C LEU A 100 4.88 5.06 -2.35
N ARG A 101 5.79 5.58 -1.52
CA ARG A 101 5.75 6.97 -1.05
C ARG A 101 6.01 7.96 -2.19
N GLN A 102 7.01 7.71 -3.03
CA GLN A 102 7.27 8.52 -4.23
C GLN A 102 6.07 8.51 -5.19
N LEU A 103 5.40 7.36 -5.29
CA LEU A 103 4.15 7.20 -6.02
C LEU A 103 3.00 8.04 -5.46
N GLU A 104 2.84 8.12 -4.13
CA GLU A 104 1.86 9.03 -3.50
C GLU A 104 2.16 10.48 -3.83
N GLU A 105 3.43 10.89 -3.77
CA GLU A 105 3.88 12.25 -4.08
C GLU A 105 3.62 12.61 -5.56
N ALA A 106 3.80 11.65 -6.47
CA ALA A 106 3.50 11.82 -7.90
C ALA A 106 2.00 11.85 -8.22
N VAL A 107 1.13 11.45 -7.29
CA VAL A 107 -0.33 11.38 -7.45
C VAL A 107 -1.01 12.29 -6.41
N PRO A 108 -0.93 13.62 -6.61
CA PRO A 108 -1.41 14.59 -5.63
C PRO A 108 -2.94 14.58 -5.50
N ALA A 109 -3.43 14.97 -4.32
CA ALA A 109 -4.85 15.06 -4.03
C ALA A 109 -5.56 16.11 -4.89
N ASP A 110 -4.88 17.21 -5.16
CA ASP A 110 -5.43 18.35 -5.86
C ASP A 110 -5.33 18.25 -7.39
N SER A 111 -5.18 17.02 -7.92
CA SER A 111 -5.13 16.78 -9.35
C SER A 111 -6.45 17.18 -10.03
N SER A 112 -6.37 17.79 -11.21
CA SER A 112 -7.53 18.10 -12.05
C SER A 112 -8.39 16.86 -12.37
N LEU A 113 -7.81 15.65 -12.26
CA LEU A 113 -8.52 14.38 -12.39
C LEU A 113 -9.54 14.12 -11.29
N SER A 114 -9.27 14.55 -10.05
CA SER A 114 -10.19 14.36 -8.91
C SER A 114 -11.49 15.16 -9.10
N ARG A 115 -11.43 16.26 -9.87
CA ARG A 115 -12.58 17.14 -10.13
C ARG A 115 -13.50 16.64 -11.25
N LEU A 116 -13.11 15.60 -12.00
CA LEU A 116 -13.90 15.05 -13.10
C LEU A 116 -14.98 14.09 -12.59
N PRO A 117 -16.25 14.21 -13.03
CA PRO A 117 -17.30 13.28 -12.61
C PRO A 117 -16.97 11.84 -13.06
N VAL A 118 -17.20 10.88 -12.15
CA VAL A 118 -16.91 9.44 -12.27
C VAL A 118 -15.42 9.06 -12.35
N ILE A 119 -14.57 9.83 -13.04
CA ILE A 119 -13.11 9.58 -13.07
C ILE A 119 -12.46 9.97 -11.73
N GLY A 120 -12.94 11.05 -11.11
CA GLY A 120 -12.46 11.50 -9.81
C GLY A 120 -12.70 10.47 -8.71
N GLU A 121 -13.87 9.81 -8.70
CA GLU A 121 -14.16 8.75 -7.74
C GLU A 121 -13.24 7.54 -7.90
N GLU A 122 -12.98 7.09 -9.13
CA GLU A 122 -12.05 6.01 -9.44
C GLU A 122 -10.61 6.39 -9.05
N TYR A 123 -10.21 7.65 -9.31
CA TYR A 123 -8.91 8.19 -8.95
C TYR A 123 -8.71 8.28 -7.44
N ASP A 124 -9.71 8.77 -6.71
CA ASP A 124 -9.67 8.85 -5.25
C ASP A 124 -9.70 7.45 -4.61
N ALA A 125 -10.44 6.51 -5.20
CA ALA A 125 -10.41 5.11 -4.77
C ALA A 125 -9.03 4.48 -4.99
N PHE A 126 -8.39 4.76 -6.12
CA PHE A 126 -7.01 4.37 -6.39
C PHE A 126 -6.04 4.94 -5.35
N ARG A 127 -6.11 6.23 -5.03
CA ARG A 127 -5.26 6.87 -4.00
C ARG A 127 -5.46 6.27 -2.62
N ARG A 128 -6.71 6.03 -2.21
CA ARG A 128 -7.01 5.35 -0.94
C ARG A 128 -6.40 3.95 -0.90
N ASN A 129 -6.50 3.19 -1.99
CA ASN A 129 -5.89 1.87 -2.07
C ASN A 129 -4.36 1.93 -2.02
N LEU A 130 -3.75 2.91 -2.69
CA LEU A 130 -2.31 3.10 -2.67
C LEU A 130 -1.81 3.37 -1.23
N ALA A 131 -2.50 4.25 -0.50
CA ALA A 131 -2.19 4.54 0.90
C ALA A 131 -2.35 3.31 1.81
N LYS A 132 -3.39 2.49 1.59
CA LYS A 132 -3.58 1.23 2.32
C LYS A 132 -2.44 0.24 2.07
N VAL A 133 -2.04 0.07 0.81
CA VAL A 133 -0.93 -0.83 0.43
C VAL A 133 0.39 -0.35 1.02
N ARG A 134 0.65 0.96 1.02
CA ARG A 134 1.82 1.54 1.69
C ARG A 134 1.81 1.28 3.19
N ALA A 135 0.68 1.48 3.86
CA ALA A 135 0.56 1.22 5.30
C ALA A 135 0.88 -0.26 5.64
N MET A 136 0.40 -1.20 4.82
CA MET A 136 0.76 -2.62 4.96
C MET A 136 2.24 -2.88 4.69
N ALA A 137 2.85 -2.24 3.70
CA ALA A 137 4.28 -2.37 3.43
C ALA A 137 5.13 -1.88 4.62
N VAL A 138 4.73 -0.77 5.25
CA VAL A 138 5.36 -0.25 6.48
C VAL A 138 5.20 -1.23 7.65
N GLN A 139 4.00 -1.79 7.83
CA GLN A 139 3.78 -2.81 8.86
C GLN A 139 4.69 -4.02 8.67
N ASN A 140 4.82 -4.50 7.43
CA ASN A 140 5.72 -5.60 7.09
C ASN A 140 7.18 -5.24 7.34
N GLU A 141 7.60 -4.01 7.01
CA GLU A 141 8.95 -3.51 7.31
C GLU A 141 9.24 -3.53 8.82
N VAL A 142 8.29 -3.08 9.64
CA VAL A 142 8.42 -3.08 11.10
C VAL A 142 8.52 -4.51 11.65
N LEU A 143 7.61 -5.40 11.24
CA LEU A 143 7.64 -6.82 11.64
C LEU A 143 8.96 -7.48 11.26
N PHE A 144 9.45 -7.18 10.06
CA PHE A 144 10.72 -7.69 9.57
C PHE A 144 11.90 -7.20 10.42
N LYS A 145 11.94 -5.91 10.77
CA LYS A 145 12.97 -5.34 11.66
C LYS A 145 12.90 -5.91 13.08
N GLN A 146 11.71 -6.20 13.59
CA GLN A 146 11.54 -6.83 14.90
C GLN A 146 12.13 -8.25 14.96
N GLN A 147 12.12 -8.99 13.85
CA GLN A 147 12.77 -10.30 13.80
C GLN A 147 14.30 -10.22 13.80
N ILE A 148 14.87 -9.13 13.31
CA ILE A 148 16.33 -8.88 13.26
C ILE A 148 16.82 -8.39 14.62
N THR A 149 16.01 -7.57 15.30
CA THR A 149 16.42 -6.90 16.54
C THR A 149 16.15 -7.81 17.73
N VAL A 150 17.16 -8.54 18.19
CA VAL A 150 17.12 -9.20 19.50
C VAL A 150 17.38 -8.14 20.57
N PRO A 151 16.44 -7.82 21.48
CA PRO A 151 16.71 -6.87 22.55
C PRO A 151 17.75 -7.47 23.50
N GLU A 152 18.91 -6.82 23.65
CA GLU A 152 19.96 -7.28 24.58
C GLU A 152 19.49 -7.26 26.05
N VAL A 153 18.57 -6.37 26.40
CA VAL A 153 17.93 -6.29 27.72
C VAL A 153 16.49 -5.79 27.55
N PHE A 154 15.50 -6.58 27.98
CA PHE A 154 14.14 -6.08 28.20
C PHE A 154 14.11 -5.31 29.53
N GLN A 155 14.42 -4.01 29.52
CA GLN A 155 14.03 -3.12 30.60
C GLN A 155 12.65 -2.54 30.27
N SER A 156 11.62 -3.19 30.81
CA SER A 156 10.28 -2.61 30.83
C SER A 156 10.18 -1.71 32.06
N ASP A 157 10.16 -0.39 31.86
CA ASP A 157 9.77 0.58 32.89
C ASP A 157 8.31 0.43 33.33
N VAL A 158 7.55 -0.41 32.62
CA VAL A 158 6.16 -0.71 32.95
C VAL A 158 6.16 -1.78 34.05
N SER A 159 5.79 -1.35 35.26
CA SER A 159 5.45 -2.25 36.36
C SER A 159 4.42 -3.28 35.90
N GLY A 160 4.67 -4.56 36.15
CA GLY A 160 3.70 -5.64 35.87
C GLY A 160 2.35 -5.42 36.56
N GLU A 161 2.33 -4.66 37.64
CA GLU A 161 1.13 -4.24 38.35
C GLU A 161 0.31 -3.19 37.55
N GLY A 162 0.99 -2.32 36.79
CA GLY A 162 0.36 -1.38 35.87
C GLY A 162 -0.28 -2.07 34.67
N LEU A 163 0.38 -3.09 34.12
CA LEU A 163 -0.19 -3.94 33.06
C LEU A 163 -1.41 -4.72 33.55
N LYS A 164 -1.34 -5.26 34.77
CA LYS A 164 -2.47 -5.94 35.41
C LYS A 164 -3.64 -4.99 35.62
N SER A 165 -3.39 -3.79 36.12
CA SER A 165 -4.43 -2.76 36.31
C SER A 165 -5.09 -2.33 34.99
N LEU A 166 -4.31 -2.24 33.90
CA LEU A 166 -4.84 -1.96 32.55
C LEU A 166 -5.71 -3.10 32.02
N ALA A 167 -5.28 -4.35 32.22
CA ALA A 167 -6.05 -5.53 31.84
C ALA A 167 -7.36 -5.61 32.64
N ASP A 168 -7.29 -5.40 33.96
CA ASP A 168 -8.43 -5.41 34.87
C ASP A 168 -9.46 -4.34 34.49
N LEU A 169 -9.01 -3.12 34.15
CA LEU A 169 -9.86 -2.02 33.70
C LEU A 169 -10.52 -2.31 32.32
N GLY A 170 -9.82 -3.03 31.45
CA GLY A 170 -10.38 -3.55 30.20
C GLY A 170 -11.46 -4.60 30.44
N THR A 171 -11.21 -5.55 31.35
CA THR A 171 -12.19 -6.60 31.69
C THR A 171 -13.40 -6.08 32.44
N GLU A 172 -13.25 -5.10 33.34
CA GLU A 172 -14.39 -4.45 34.02
C GLU A 172 -15.29 -3.73 33.02
N ARG A 173 -14.71 -3.03 32.04
CA ARG A 173 -15.48 -2.33 31.00
C ARG A 173 -16.22 -3.32 30.09
N LEU A 174 -15.62 -4.45 29.77
CA LEU A 174 -16.27 -5.52 29.00
C LEU A 174 -17.41 -6.16 29.81
N HIS A 175 -17.20 -6.39 31.10
CA HIS A 175 -18.23 -6.97 31.96
C HIS A 175 -19.45 -6.06 32.10
N ARG A 176 -19.25 -4.73 32.19
CA ARG A 176 -20.32 -3.72 32.23
C ARG A 176 -21.08 -3.54 30.91
N LEU A 177 -20.55 -4.02 29.79
CA LEU A 177 -21.23 -3.99 28.49
C LEU A 177 -22.09 -5.23 28.25
N VAL A 178 -21.87 -6.30 29.00
CA VAL A 178 -22.56 -7.60 28.87
C VAL A 178 -23.60 -7.81 29.98
N SER A 179 -23.53 -7.06 31.08
CA SER A 179 -24.54 -6.98 32.15
C SER A 179 -25.49 -5.79 31.95
#